data_AF-A0A520ZUX7-F1
#
_entry.id   AF-A0A520ZUX7-F1
#
_cell.length_a   1.000
_cell.length_b   1.000
_cell.length_c   1.000
_cell.angle_alpha   90.00
_cell.angle_beta   90.00
_cell.angle_gamma   90.00
#
_symmetry.space_group_name_H-M   'P 1'
#
loop_
_entity.id
_entity.type
_entity.pdbx_description
1 polymer ?
#
loop_
_entity_poly.entity_id
_entity_poly.type
_entity_poly.pdbx_seq_one_letter_code
_entity_poly.pdbx_strand_id
1 'polypeptide(L)'
;MKVIDEGQGKLFTNPDPDDARAFFRTKSRRLERKVMGLKDAIAAYVNDGDYLAIGGFGANRTPLAACHEIVRQGKKNLGFAGHTATHDMQVLSVGEVYDRLDVAYVVGL
;
A
#
# COMPACT_ATOMS: atom_id res chain seq x y z
N MET A 1 24.13 1.92 15.32
CA MET A 1 24.74 1.56 14.02
C MET A 1 25.55 2.74 13.53
N LYS A 2 26.76 2.55 12.99
CA LYS A 2 27.52 3.63 12.34
C LYS A 2 27.10 3.70 10.87
N VAL A 3 26.41 4.76 10.47
CA VAL A 3 26.05 5.00 9.06
C VAL A 3 27.33 5.42 8.33
N ILE A 4 27.66 4.70 7.25
CA ILE A 4 28.88 4.93 6.44
C ILE A 4 28.56 5.63 5.12
N ASP A 5 27.33 5.49 4.64
CA ASP A 5 26.79 6.09 3.43
C ASP A 5 25.27 6.00 3.47
N GLU A 6 24.56 6.96 2.87
CA GLU A 6 23.10 6.98 2.80
C GLU A 6 22.58 7.61 1.49
N GLY A 7 21.41 7.14 1.04
CA GLY A 7 20.76 7.69 -0.14
C GLY A 7 20.17 9.08 0.11
N GLN A 8 20.02 9.87 -0.96
CA GLN A 8 19.46 11.24 -0.89
C GLN A 8 17.92 11.26 -0.80
N GLY A 9 17.25 10.16 -1.15
CA GLY A 9 15.80 10.05 -1.16
C GLY A 9 15.22 9.79 0.23
N LYS A 10 14.09 10.42 0.54
CA LYS A 10 13.33 10.12 1.75
C LYS A 10 12.79 8.69 1.67
N LEU A 11 13.08 7.87 2.68
CA LEU A 11 12.43 6.59 2.85
C LEU A 11 10.95 6.78 3.24
N PHE A 12 10.05 6.08 2.56
CA PHE A 12 8.61 6.18 2.83
C PHE A 12 8.17 5.34 4.02
N THR A 13 8.97 4.35 4.43
CA THR A 13 8.78 3.53 5.62
C THR A 13 10.13 3.26 6.30
N ASN A 14 10.10 2.92 7.58
CA ASN A 14 11.30 2.52 8.32
C ASN A 14 11.75 1.13 7.83
N PRO A 15 12.97 0.98 7.27
CA PRO A 15 13.48 -0.30 6.78
C PRO A 15 14.07 -1.17 7.89
N ASP A 16 14.14 -0.69 9.14
CA ASP A 16 14.78 -1.41 10.25
C ASP A 16 14.04 -2.73 10.54
N PRO A 17 14.71 -3.88 10.37
CA PRO A 17 14.08 -5.18 10.56
C PRO A 17 13.76 -5.49 12.04
N ASP A 18 14.47 -4.89 13.00
CA ASP A 18 14.21 -5.10 14.43
C ASP A 18 12.98 -4.31 14.88
N ASP A 19 12.80 -3.08 14.37
CA ASP A 19 11.56 -2.32 14.60
C ASP A 19 10.34 -3.04 13.99
N ALA A 20 10.49 -3.56 12.76
CA ALA A 20 9.44 -4.36 12.13
C ALA A 20 9.10 -5.61 12.98
N ARG A 21 10.11 -6.34 13.46
CA ARG A 21 9.90 -7.50 14.35
C ARG A 21 9.23 -7.11 15.65
N ALA A 22 9.65 -6.01 16.28
CA ALA A 22 9.06 -5.51 17.51
C ALA A 22 7.57 -5.17 17.32
N PHE A 23 7.22 -4.50 16.22
CA PHE A 23 5.84 -4.24 15.84
C PHE A 23 5.04 -5.54 15.61
N PHE A 24 5.57 -6.51 14.86
CA PHE A 24 4.85 -7.77 14.60
C PHE A 24 4.65 -8.63 15.85
N ARG A 25 5.51 -8.50 16.88
CA ARG A 25 5.34 -9.21 18.16
C ARG A 25 4.08 -8.78 18.92
N THR A 26 3.57 -7.58 18.70
CA THR A 26 2.35 -7.09 19.38
C THR A 26 1.07 -7.62 18.74
N LYS A 27 1.14 -8.14 17.50
CA LYS A 27 -0.03 -8.65 16.79
C LYS A 27 -0.50 -9.99 17.36
N SER A 28 -1.81 -10.18 17.42
CA SER A 28 -2.42 -11.46 17.80
C SER A 28 -1.96 -12.58 16.86
N ARG A 29 -1.57 -13.72 17.46
CA ARG A 29 -1.23 -14.96 16.76
C ARG A 29 -2.35 -16.00 16.78
N ARG A 30 -3.55 -15.60 17.25
CA ARG A 30 -4.70 -16.49 17.35
C ARG A 30 -5.16 -16.93 15.96
N LEU A 31 -5.58 -18.19 15.85
CA LEU A 31 -6.21 -18.71 14.65
C LEU A 31 -7.67 -18.23 14.62
N GLU A 32 -7.92 -17.14 13.92
CA GLU A 32 -9.23 -16.52 13.78
C GLU A 32 -9.66 -16.46 12.31
N ARG A 33 -10.97 -16.46 12.06
CA ARG A 33 -11.52 -16.33 10.71
C ARG A 33 -11.27 -14.91 10.19
N LYS A 34 -10.52 -14.80 9.08
CA LYS A 34 -10.19 -13.51 8.44
C LYS A 34 -11.04 -13.18 7.21
N VAL A 35 -12.01 -14.03 6.88
CA VAL A 35 -12.92 -13.82 5.76
C VAL A 35 -13.90 -12.70 6.14
N MET A 36 -13.96 -11.66 5.32
CA MET A 36 -14.85 -10.52 5.49
C MET A 36 -15.17 -9.89 4.13
N GLY A 37 -16.18 -9.02 4.10
CA GLY A 37 -16.53 -8.26 2.91
C GLY A 37 -15.43 -7.25 2.53
N LEU A 38 -15.31 -6.94 1.24
CA LEU A 38 -14.29 -6.00 0.77
C LEU A 38 -14.44 -4.60 1.38
N LYS A 39 -15.68 -4.12 1.50
CA LYS A 39 -15.99 -2.84 2.16
C LYS A 39 -15.44 -2.81 3.59
N ASP A 40 -15.73 -3.86 4.36
CA ASP A 40 -15.28 -3.97 5.76
C ASP A 40 -13.76 -4.08 5.84
N ALA A 41 -13.13 -4.81 4.92
CA ALA A 41 -11.68 -4.94 4.85
C ALA A 41 -10.99 -3.58 4.60
N ILE A 42 -11.46 -2.80 3.62
CA ILE A 42 -10.88 -1.47 3.36
C ILE A 42 -11.15 -0.51 4.51
N ALA A 43 -12.34 -0.54 5.09
CA ALA A 43 -12.70 0.33 6.20
C ALA A 43 -11.83 0.05 7.45
N ALA A 44 -11.54 -1.22 7.73
CA ALA A 44 -10.80 -1.63 8.92
C ALA A 44 -9.27 -1.54 8.77
N TYR A 45 -8.73 -1.69 7.56
CA TYR A 45 -7.28 -1.91 7.37
C TYR A 45 -6.58 -0.95 6.43
N VAL A 46 -7.31 -0.02 5.79
CA VAL A 46 -6.70 1.06 5.00
C VAL A 46 -7.02 2.38 5.67
N ASN A 47 -5.98 3.08 6.13
CA ASN A 47 -6.08 4.36 6.80
C ASN A 47 -5.36 5.43 5.99
N ASP A 48 -5.79 6.67 6.14
CA ASP A 48 -5.10 7.79 5.50
C ASP A 48 -3.66 7.88 6.01
N GLY A 49 -2.71 8.13 5.10
CA GLY A 49 -1.29 8.12 5.42
C GLY A 49 -0.59 6.76 5.24
N ASP A 50 -1.33 5.65 5.12
CA ASP A 50 -0.72 4.32 4.98
C ASP A 50 0.16 4.22 3.73
N TYR A 51 1.23 3.42 3.83
CA TYR A 51 2.03 3.02 2.68
C TYR A 51 1.41 1.77 2.04
N LEU A 52 0.58 2.01 1.03
CA LEU A 52 -0.21 1.03 0.30
C LEU A 52 0.61 0.36 -0.80
N ALA A 53 0.94 -0.91 -0.59
CA ALA A 53 1.54 -1.76 -1.62
C ALA A 53 0.47 -2.55 -2.40
N ILE A 54 0.48 -2.41 -3.73
CA ILE A 54 -0.42 -3.17 -4.61
C ILE A 54 0.37 -4.23 -5.36
N GLY A 55 -0.06 -5.49 -5.20
CA GLY A 55 0.44 -6.62 -5.96
C GLY A 55 -0.22 -6.75 -7.34
N GLY A 56 0.24 -7.75 -8.10
CA GLY A 56 -0.15 -7.92 -9.51
C GLY A 56 1.00 -7.54 -10.43
N PHE A 57 0.77 -7.65 -11.75
CA PHE A 57 1.74 -7.25 -12.76
C PHE A 57 1.02 -6.73 -14.00
N GLY A 58 1.04 -5.42 -14.20
CA GLY A 58 0.32 -4.78 -15.30
C GLY A 58 -1.17 -4.99 -15.17
N ALA A 59 -1.80 -5.54 -16.20
CA ALA A 59 -3.22 -5.91 -16.17
C ALA A 59 -3.50 -7.24 -15.46
N ASN A 60 -2.47 -8.00 -15.06
CA ASN A 60 -2.65 -9.34 -14.49
C ASN A 60 -2.79 -9.32 -12.97
N ARG A 61 -3.96 -9.81 -12.52
CA ARG A 61 -4.30 -10.04 -11.09
C ARG A 61 -4.14 -8.81 -10.21
N THR A 62 -4.33 -7.63 -10.78
CA THR A 62 -4.39 -6.37 -10.05
C THR A 62 -5.71 -6.30 -9.26
N PRO A 63 -5.70 -5.96 -7.96
CA PRO A 63 -6.88 -5.99 -7.10
C PRO A 63 -7.78 -4.77 -7.34
N LEU A 64 -8.31 -4.61 -8.55
CA LEU A 64 -9.09 -3.42 -8.95
C LEU A 64 -10.35 -3.21 -8.12
N ALA A 65 -10.99 -4.29 -7.67
CA ALA A 65 -12.13 -4.19 -6.76
C ALA A 65 -11.75 -3.42 -5.47
N ALA A 66 -10.57 -3.71 -4.90
CA ALA A 66 -10.05 -3.02 -3.73
C ALA A 66 -9.69 -1.56 -4.04
N CYS A 67 -9.05 -1.31 -5.19
CA CYS A 67 -8.74 0.06 -5.64
C CYS A 67 -10.00 0.92 -5.72
N HIS A 68 -11.06 0.41 -6.35
CA HIS A 68 -12.33 1.13 -6.41
C HIS A 68 -12.96 1.32 -5.03
N GLU A 69 -12.87 0.35 -4.11
CA GLU A 69 -13.41 0.52 -2.77
C GLU A 69 -12.64 1.55 -1.95
N ILE A 70 -11.31 1.63 -2.11
CA ILE A 70 -10.47 2.67 -1.51
C ILE A 70 -10.93 4.06 -1.98
N VAL A 71 -11.18 4.22 -3.29
CA VAL A 71 -11.72 5.47 -3.85
C VAL A 71 -13.12 5.77 -3.32
N ARG A 72 -14.03 4.78 -3.29
CA ARG A 72 -15.41 4.95 -2.77
C ARG A 72 -15.44 5.39 -1.32
N GLN A 73 -14.53 4.88 -0.49
CA GLN A 73 -14.42 5.26 0.91
C GLN A 73 -13.64 6.57 1.14
N GLY A 74 -13.15 7.19 0.07
CA GLY A 74 -12.50 8.50 0.14
C GLY A 74 -11.17 8.49 0.88
N LYS A 75 -10.43 7.36 0.90
CA LYS A 75 -9.09 7.31 1.51
C LYS A 75 -8.13 8.27 0.80
N LYS A 76 -7.21 8.87 1.55
CA LYS A 76 -6.32 9.96 1.09
C LYS A 76 -4.92 9.86 1.67
N ASN A 77 -4.01 10.65 1.10
CA ASN A 77 -2.64 10.85 1.58
C ASN A 77 -1.84 9.54 1.70
N LEU A 78 -2.19 8.53 0.90
CA LEU A 78 -1.49 7.25 0.91
C LEU A 78 -0.12 7.42 0.24
N GLY A 79 0.85 6.60 0.65
CA GLY A 79 2.01 6.33 -0.19
C GLY A 79 1.70 5.12 -1.07
N PHE A 80 1.80 5.26 -2.39
CA PHE A 80 1.48 4.17 -3.31
C PHE A 80 2.75 3.46 -3.78
N ALA A 81 2.89 2.18 -3.38
CA ALA A 81 3.95 1.28 -3.83
C ALA A 81 3.44 0.32 -4.91
N GLY A 82 4.06 0.32 -6.09
CA GLY A 82 3.66 -0.51 -7.22
C GLY A 82 4.85 -1.07 -8.00
N HIS A 83 4.75 -2.32 -8.46
CA HIS A 83 5.78 -2.88 -9.34
C HIS A 83 5.53 -2.49 -10.81
N THR A 84 4.42 -2.95 -11.36
CA THR A 84 4.01 -2.67 -12.75
C THR A 84 2.61 -2.11 -12.71
N ALA A 85 2.52 -0.81 -12.45
CA ALA A 85 1.23 -0.15 -12.24
C ALA A 85 0.57 0.19 -13.59
N THR A 86 -0.73 -0.07 -13.69
CA THR A 86 -1.57 0.23 -14.86
C THR A 86 -2.93 0.78 -14.40
N HIS A 87 -3.96 -0.05 -14.37
CA HIS A 87 -5.33 0.29 -14.01
C HIS A 87 -5.48 0.67 -12.52
N ASP A 88 -4.70 0.07 -11.62
CA ASP A 88 -4.63 0.46 -10.22
C ASP A 88 -4.23 1.93 -10.08
N MET A 89 -3.14 2.33 -10.75
CA MET A 89 -2.72 3.72 -10.75
C MET A 89 -3.78 4.63 -11.36
N GLN A 90 -4.39 4.26 -12.50
CA GLN A 90 -5.44 5.07 -13.12
C GLN A 90 -6.60 5.32 -12.14
N VAL A 91 -7.13 4.27 -11.52
CA VAL A 91 -8.25 4.35 -10.56
C VAL A 91 -7.86 5.20 -9.34
N LEU A 92 -6.68 4.96 -8.77
CA LEU A 92 -6.24 5.67 -7.57
C LEU A 92 -5.86 7.13 -7.84
N SER A 93 -5.32 7.44 -9.02
CA SER A 93 -5.02 8.81 -9.47
C SER A 93 -6.29 9.63 -9.63
N VAL A 94 -7.32 9.08 -10.29
CA VAL A 94 -8.63 9.76 -10.44
C VAL A 94 -9.28 10.01 -9.09
N GLY A 95 -9.08 9.10 -8.13
CA GLY A 95 -9.55 9.27 -6.77
C GLY A 95 -8.66 10.17 -5.89
N GLU A 96 -7.57 10.75 -6.41
CA GLU A 96 -6.60 11.55 -5.66
C GLU A 96 -6.14 10.87 -4.36
N VAL A 97 -5.94 9.55 -4.39
CA VAL A 97 -5.79 8.73 -3.18
C VAL A 97 -4.42 8.88 -2.52
N TYR A 98 -3.37 9.14 -3.29
CA TYR A 98 -1.99 9.13 -2.81
C TYR A 98 -1.29 10.46 -3.03
N ASP A 99 -0.31 10.77 -2.18
CA ASP A 99 0.54 11.98 -2.22
C ASP A 99 2.04 11.65 -2.34
N ARG A 100 2.39 10.36 -2.25
CA ARG A 100 3.75 9.83 -2.41
C ARG A 100 3.69 8.62 -3.35
N LEU A 101 4.62 8.55 -4.31
CA LEU A 101 4.63 7.52 -5.34
C LEU A 101 5.97 6.77 -5.32
N ASP A 102 5.91 5.46 -5.13
CA ASP A 102 7.05 4.53 -5.16
C ASP A 102 6.75 3.41 -6.16
N VAL A 103 6.89 3.72 -7.43
CA VAL A 103 6.50 2.82 -8.52
C VAL A 103 7.66 2.62 -9.46
N ALA A 104 7.99 1.36 -9.75
CA ALA A 104 9.11 1.04 -10.63
C ALA A 104 8.85 1.49 -12.07
N TYR A 105 7.64 1.26 -12.60
CA TYR A 105 7.20 1.82 -13.86
C TYR A 105 5.67 1.82 -13.97
N VAL A 106 5.17 2.82 -14.70
CA VAL A 106 3.76 3.01 -15.00
C VAL A 106 3.58 2.78 -16.49
N VAL A 107 2.81 1.77 -16.87
CA VAL A 107 2.51 1.50 -18.27
C VAL A 107 1.11 2.02 -18.56
N GLY A 108 1.02 3.01 -19.44
CA GLY A 108 -0.26 3.45 -19.96
C GLY A 108 -0.86 2.38 -20.86
N LEU A 109 -2.17 2.16 -20.71
CA LEU A 109 -3.03 1.63 -21.75
C LEU A 109 -3.88 2.78 -22.30
#